data_AF-A0A7W1S8K2-F1
#
_entry.id   AF-A0A7W1S8K2-F1
#
_cell.length_a   1.000
_cell.length_b   1.000
_cell.length_c   1.000
_cell.angle_alpha   90.00
_cell.angle_beta   90.00
_cell.angle_gamma   90.00
#
_symmetry.space_group_name_H-M   'P 1'
#
loop_
_entity.id
_entity.type
_entity.pdbx_description
1 polymer ?
#
loop_
_entity_poly.entity_id
_entity_poly.type
_entity_poly.pdbx_seq_one_letter_code
_entity_poly.pdbx_strand_id
1 'polypeptide(L)'
;MSWLPPKKFVLGCLGSVLFTFLVCSGTFVWWLNQTDGYISPDFCTPRDELYQTIKTEAQNWLTELSKSSFPIIHFSTASGREYVADGEPLGGDTPYFFVTVQKKYNQGPSGTRGYMYAASGKLPDFYPEYMKITYVDSNIYCYEHLKD
;
A
#
# COMPACT_ATOMS: atom_id res chain seq x y z
N MET A 1 -63.23 -18.80 -21.88
CA MET A 1 -61.98 -19.44 -22.33
C MET A 1 -60.83 -18.74 -21.62
N SER A 2 -60.13 -19.46 -20.75
CA SER A 2 -59.05 -18.92 -19.90
C SER A 2 -57.72 -18.91 -20.67
N TRP A 3 -57.08 -17.74 -20.77
CA TRP A 3 -55.80 -17.57 -21.46
C TRP A 3 -54.67 -17.60 -20.43
N LEU A 4 -53.98 -18.75 -20.31
CA LEU A 4 -52.76 -18.87 -19.50
C LEU A 4 -51.55 -18.56 -20.39
N PRO A 5 -50.69 -17.60 -20.04
CA PRO A 5 -49.48 -17.35 -20.81
C PRO A 5 -48.51 -18.55 -20.70
N PRO A 6 -47.76 -18.85 -21.77
CA PRO A 6 -46.90 -20.03 -21.84
C PRO A 6 -45.77 -19.96 -20.82
N LYS A 7 -45.65 -21.01 -20.00
CA LYS A 7 -44.59 -21.24 -18.97
C LYS A 7 -43.15 -21.02 -19.44
N LYS A 8 -42.91 -20.92 -20.75
CA LYS A 8 -41.59 -20.69 -21.35
C LYS A 8 -41.11 -19.23 -21.23
N PHE A 9 -42.01 -18.27 -21.03
CA PHE A 9 -41.64 -16.85 -20.91
C PHE A 9 -41.06 -16.50 -19.53
N VAL A 10 -41.52 -17.18 -18.48
CA VAL A 10 -41.09 -16.95 -17.09
C VAL A 10 -39.66 -17.48 -16.84
N LEU A 11 -39.29 -18.59 -17.50
CA LEU A 11 -37.96 -19.18 -17.34
C LEU A 11 -36.83 -18.33 -17.96
N GLY A 12 -37.10 -17.64 -19.07
CA GLY A 12 -36.12 -16.77 -19.73
C GLY A 12 -35.77 -15.52 -18.92
N CYS A 13 -36.76 -14.91 -18.26
CA CYS A 13 -36.54 -13.74 -17.41
C CYS A 13 -35.77 -14.10 -16.12
N LEU A 14 -36.05 -15.25 -15.51
CA LEU A 14 -35.33 -15.70 -14.30
C LEU A 14 -33.86 -16.01 -14.59
N GLY A 15 -33.54 -16.62 -15.73
CA GLY A 15 -32.15 -16.89 -16.13
C GLY A 15 -31.34 -15.61 -16.39
N SER A 16 -31.97 -14.59 -16.99
CA SER A 16 -31.29 -13.32 -17.30
C SER A 16 -30.97 -12.50 -16.05
N VAL A 17 -31.84 -12.52 -15.03
CA VAL A 17 -31.62 -11.85 -13.74
C VAL A 17 -30.51 -12.52 -12.93
N LEU A 18 -30.47 -13.87 -12.90
CA LEU A 18 -29.40 -14.62 -12.23
C LEU A 18 -28.03 -14.39 -12.89
N PHE A 19 -27.98 -14.29 -14.23
CA PHE A 19 -26.74 -14.03 -14.95
C PHE A 19 -26.21 -12.61 -14.70
N THR A 20 -27.09 -11.60 -14.66
CA THR A 20 -26.69 -10.21 -14.33
C THR A 20 -26.22 -10.09 -12.88
N PHE A 21 -26.86 -10.79 -11.93
CA PHE A 21 -26.42 -10.79 -10.53
C PHE A 21 -25.04 -11.43 -10.34
N LEU A 22 -24.74 -12.52 -11.06
CA LEU A 22 -23.43 -13.20 -11.02
C LEU A 22 -22.32 -12.38 -11.67
N VAL A 23 -22.61 -11.66 -12.76
CA VAL A 23 -21.62 -10.78 -13.41
C VAL A 23 -21.34 -9.54 -12.56
N CYS A 24 -22.36 -8.95 -11.93
CA CYS A 24 -22.17 -7.81 -11.02
C CYS A 24 -21.40 -8.18 -9.75
N SER A 25 -21.63 -9.36 -9.16
CA SER A 25 -20.88 -9.80 -7.99
C SER A 25 -19.44 -10.20 -8.34
N GLY A 26 -19.21 -10.85 -9.48
CA GLY A 26 -17.87 -11.18 -9.97
C GLY A 26 -17.03 -9.95 -10.28
N THR A 27 -17.63 -8.92 -10.90
CA THR A 27 -16.94 -7.64 -11.17
C THR A 27 -16.70 -6.82 -9.90
N PHE A 28 -17.61 -6.84 -8.93
CA PHE A 28 -17.43 -6.18 -7.64
C PHE A 28 -16.30 -6.81 -6.80
N VAL A 29 -16.19 -8.15 -6.80
CA VAL A 29 -15.08 -8.86 -6.11
C VAL A 29 -13.75 -8.60 -6.83
N TRP A 30 -13.73 -8.48 -8.15
CA TRP A 30 -12.52 -8.11 -8.90
C TRP A 30 -12.09 -6.66 -8.61
N TRP A 31 -13.04 -5.74 -8.46
CA TRP A 31 -12.78 -4.35 -8.04
C TRP A 31 -12.20 -4.26 -6.63
N LEU A 32 -12.69 -5.05 -5.68
CA LEU A 32 -12.16 -5.09 -4.32
C LEU A 32 -10.76 -5.73 -4.23
N ASN A 33 -10.40 -6.58 -5.19
CA ASN A 33 -9.08 -7.23 -5.21
C ASN A 33 -8.03 -6.43 -6.01
N GLN A 34 -8.45 -5.37 -6.70
CA GLN A 34 -7.62 -4.39 -7.43
C GLN A 34 -7.70 -2.98 -6.85
N THR A 35 -8.08 -2.81 -5.58
CA THR A 35 -7.65 -1.60 -4.87
C THR A 35 -6.16 -1.72 -4.57
N ASP A 36 -5.36 -1.62 -5.64
CA ASP A 36 -4.05 -0.99 -5.60
C ASP A 36 -4.18 0.20 -4.66
N GLY A 37 -3.41 0.15 -3.58
CA GLY A 37 -3.63 0.93 -2.37
C GLY A 37 -4.08 2.34 -2.69
N TYR A 38 -5.33 2.68 -2.29
CA TYR A 38 -5.82 4.05 -2.40
C TYR A 38 -4.85 4.95 -1.64
N ILE A 39 -4.04 5.67 -2.40
CA ILE A 39 -3.10 6.65 -1.87
C ILE A 39 -3.97 7.81 -1.38
N SER A 40 -3.89 8.09 -0.09
CA SER A 40 -4.64 9.19 0.52
C SER A 40 -4.40 10.47 -0.29
N PRO A 41 -5.42 11.32 -0.54
CA PRO A 41 -5.20 12.62 -1.16
C PRO A 41 -4.22 13.51 -0.36
N ASP A 42 -4.09 13.24 0.95
CA ASP A 42 -3.14 13.90 1.86
C ASP A 42 -1.79 13.18 1.97
N PHE A 43 -1.45 12.32 1.00
CA PHE A 43 -0.17 11.62 1.00
C PHE A 43 1.02 12.58 0.92
N CYS A 44 2.13 12.21 1.55
CA CYS A 44 3.30 13.08 1.78
C CYS A 44 3.01 14.32 2.66
N THR A 45 1.99 14.31 3.52
CA THR A 45 1.72 15.42 4.43
C THR A 45 1.76 14.97 5.90
N PRO A 46 1.98 15.89 6.86
CA PRO A 46 1.88 15.55 8.27
C PRO A 46 0.49 15.09 8.73
N ARG A 47 -0.55 15.21 7.90
CA ARG A 47 -1.90 14.68 8.22
C ARG A 47 -2.08 13.24 7.78
N ASP A 48 -1.16 12.71 6.98
CA ASP A 48 -1.19 11.32 6.57
C ASP A 48 -1.09 10.42 7.80
N GLU A 49 -2.00 9.46 7.87
CA GLU A 49 -2.02 8.45 8.90
C GLU A 49 -0.71 7.65 8.96
N LEU A 50 -0.14 7.31 7.80
CA LEU A 50 1.12 6.57 7.73
C LEU A 50 2.28 7.40 8.28
N TYR A 51 2.30 8.71 8.01
CA TYR A 51 3.25 9.63 8.61
C TYR A 51 3.13 9.63 10.15
N GLN A 52 1.91 9.68 10.68
CA GLN A 52 1.68 9.67 12.13
C GLN A 52 2.11 8.36 12.79
N THR A 53 1.87 7.21 12.13
CA THR A 53 2.35 5.91 12.60
C THR A 53 3.88 5.87 12.62
N ILE A 54 4.55 6.30 11.54
CA ILE A 54 6.02 6.36 11.48
C ILE A 54 6.57 7.25 12.59
N LYS A 55 5.98 8.43 12.81
CA LYS A 55 6.41 9.36 13.86
C LYS A 55 6.36 8.73 15.26
N THR A 56 5.42 7.82 15.48
CA THR A 56 5.21 7.14 16.76
C THR A 56 6.13 5.92 16.92
N GLU A 57 6.28 5.13 15.87
CA GLU A 57 6.89 3.79 15.94
C GLU A 57 8.35 3.73 15.46
N ALA A 58 8.85 4.76 14.75
CA ALA A 58 10.13 4.68 14.03
C ALA A 58 11.31 4.24 14.90
N GLN A 59 11.39 4.67 16.16
CA GLN A 59 12.48 4.28 17.06
C GLN A 59 12.39 2.81 17.50
N ASN A 60 11.18 2.30 17.72
CA ASN A 60 10.99 0.89 18.01
C ASN A 60 11.35 0.04 16.78
N TRP A 61 10.88 0.45 15.60
CA TRP A 61 11.17 -0.23 14.34
C TRP A 61 12.67 -0.25 14.03
N LEU A 62 13.39 0.85 14.23
CA LEU A 62 14.86 0.84 14.11
C LEU A 62 15.50 -0.21 15.03
N THR A 63 15.03 -0.33 16.27
CA THR A 63 15.59 -1.30 17.23
C THR A 63 15.27 -2.74 16.83
N GLU A 64 14.08 -2.99 16.30
CA GLU A 64 13.67 -4.32 15.84
C GLU A 64 14.38 -4.70 14.53
N LEU A 65 14.48 -3.77 13.59
CA LEU A 65 15.18 -3.92 12.32
C LEU A 65 16.71 -4.04 12.50
N SER A 66 17.28 -3.77 13.68
CA SER A 66 18.74 -3.95 13.88
C SER A 66 19.11 -5.37 14.28
N LYS A 67 18.12 -6.25 14.51
CA LYS A 67 18.32 -7.59 15.10
C LYS A 67 18.58 -8.69 14.07
N SER A 68 18.44 -8.41 12.77
CA SER A 68 18.56 -9.40 11.70
C SER A 68 19.17 -8.79 10.44
N SER A 69 19.72 -9.63 9.55
CA SER A 69 20.31 -9.22 8.28
C SER A 69 19.27 -8.78 7.23
N PHE A 70 18.00 -9.17 7.37
CA PHE A 70 16.91 -8.84 6.43
C PHE A 70 15.58 -8.66 7.18
N PRO A 71 15.49 -7.69 8.10
CA PRO A 71 14.35 -7.58 8.97
C PRO A 71 13.19 -6.85 8.29
N ILE A 72 11.99 -7.32 8.58
CA ILE A 72 10.75 -6.79 8.03
C ILE A 72 9.75 -6.70 9.17
N ILE A 73 9.05 -5.56 9.27
CA ILE A 73 7.97 -5.35 10.21
C ILE A 73 6.68 -5.20 9.43
N HIS A 74 5.74 -6.11 9.67
CA HIS A 74 4.37 -6.01 9.17
C HIS A 74 3.50 -5.29 10.21
N PHE A 75 2.77 -4.27 9.80
CA PHE A 75 1.90 -3.53 10.71
C PHE A 75 0.64 -3.00 10.01
N SER A 76 -0.40 -2.76 10.80
CA SER A 76 -1.64 -2.16 10.34
C SER A 76 -1.77 -0.75 10.91
N THR A 77 -2.25 0.19 10.10
CA THR A 77 -2.62 1.54 10.56
C THR A 77 -4.00 1.54 11.23
N ALA A 78 -4.41 2.67 11.83
CA ALA A 78 -5.71 2.80 12.51
C ALA A 78 -6.92 2.59 11.57
N SER A 79 -6.76 2.84 10.27
CA SER A 79 -7.74 2.54 9.21
C SER A 79 -7.78 1.07 8.82
N GLY A 80 -6.93 0.22 9.41
CA GLY A 80 -6.83 -1.21 9.09
C GLY A 80 -6.06 -1.50 7.80
N ARG A 81 -5.37 -0.50 7.22
CA ARG A 81 -4.50 -0.72 6.06
C ARG A 81 -3.17 -1.34 6.51
N GLU A 82 -2.79 -2.40 5.81
CA GLU A 82 -1.55 -3.15 6.03
C GLU A 82 -0.37 -2.51 5.32
N TYR A 83 0.76 -2.43 6.00
CA TYR A 83 2.02 -1.89 5.51
C TYR A 83 3.19 -2.77 5.93
N VAL A 84 4.32 -2.50 5.29
CA VAL A 84 5.58 -3.16 5.55
C VAL A 84 6.63 -2.09 5.78
N ALA A 85 7.32 -2.16 6.91
CA ALA A 85 8.57 -1.43 7.11
C ALA A 85 9.75 -2.39 6.86
N ASP A 86 10.62 -2.04 5.93
CA ASP A 86 11.80 -2.82 5.55
C ASP A 86 13.03 -1.92 5.44
N GLY A 87 14.20 -2.48 5.71
CA GLY A 87 15.46 -1.76 5.60
C GLY A 87 16.62 -2.72 5.40
N GLU A 88 17.67 -2.24 4.76
CA GLU A 88 18.94 -2.96 4.81
C GLU A 88 19.43 -3.01 6.26
N PRO A 89 20.09 -4.11 6.67
CA PRO A 89 20.46 -4.29 8.06
C PRO A 89 21.26 -3.08 8.51
N LEU A 90 20.77 -2.48 9.59
CA LEU A 90 21.11 -1.16 10.13
C LEU A 90 22.59 -1.05 10.56
N GLY A 91 23.49 -1.17 9.59
CA GLY A 91 24.93 -1.10 9.71
C GLY A 91 25.44 0.02 8.81
N GLY A 92 25.79 1.14 9.43
CA GLY A 92 26.29 2.34 8.77
C GLY A 92 26.13 3.56 9.67
N ASP A 93 26.71 4.70 9.29
CA ASP A 93 26.67 5.93 10.10
C ASP A 93 25.28 6.62 10.12
N THR A 94 24.33 6.12 9.30
CA THR A 94 23.01 6.72 9.12
C THR A 94 21.92 5.64 8.94
N PRO A 95 21.41 5.03 10.03
CA PRO A 95 20.39 3.99 9.95
C PRO A 95 19.06 4.53 9.38
N TYR A 96 18.44 3.77 8.48
CA TYR A 96 17.23 4.15 7.75
C TYR A 96 16.34 2.94 7.42
N PHE A 97 15.07 3.18 7.13
CA PHE A 97 14.12 2.16 6.64
C PHE A 97 13.10 2.79 5.69
N PHE A 98 12.50 1.95 4.85
CA PHE A 98 11.38 2.28 3.96
C PHE A 98 10.08 1.71 4.52
N VAL A 99 8.96 2.32 4.12
CA VAL A 99 7.61 1.91 4.47
C VAL A 99 6.74 1.89 3.22
N THR A 100 6.21 0.73 2.88
CA THR A 100 5.50 0.48 1.62
C THR A 100 4.20 -0.31 1.85
N VAL A 101 3.30 -0.30 0.85
CA VAL A 101 1.97 -0.91 0.96
C VAL A 101 2.00 -2.44 0.79
N GLN A 102 2.99 -3.06 0.12
CA GLN A 102 2.94 -4.52 -0.17
C GLN A 102 4.27 -5.29 -0.36
N LYS A 103 4.12 -6.62 -0.16
CA LYS A 103 5.02 -7.77 0.12
C LYS A 103 6.15 -8.16 -0.85
N LYS A 104 6.75 -7.27 -1.64
CA LYS A 104 7.93 -7.69 -2.43
C LYS A 104 9.12 -6.77 -2.20
N TYR A 105 10.20 -7.37 -1.71
CA TYR A 105 11.55 -6.81 -1.75
C TYR A 105 11.81 -6.20 -3.14
N ASN A 106 12.39 -5.01 -3.15
CA ASN A 106 12.60 -4.06 -4.27
C ASN A 106 11.47 -3.05 -4.40
N GLN A 107 11.71 -1.82 -3.93
CA GLN A 107 11.18 -0.47 -4.29
C GLN A 107 9.74 -0.31 -4.87
N GLY A 108 8.90 -1.34 -4.81
CA GLY A 108 7.71 -1.53 -5.63
C GLY A 108 8.00 -1.44 -7.15
N PRO A 109 6.99 -1.61 -8.02
CA PRO A 109 7.09 -1.17 -9.41
C PRO A 109 7.19 0.37 -9.50
N SER A 110 7.64 0.90 -10.64
CA SER A 110 7.53 2.32 -10.99
C SER A 110 6.14 2.87 -10.68
N GLY A 111 6.08 4.04 -10.04
CA GLY A 111 4.88 4.67 -9.51
C GLY A 111 4.57 4.30 -8.07
N THR A 112 5.28 3.34 -7.47
CA THR A 112 5.11 3.03 -6.05
C THR A 112 5.52 4.21 -5.19
N ARG A 113 4.66 4.54 -4.24
CA ARG A 113 4.90 5.62 -3.28
C ARG A 113 4.95 5.06 -1.88
N GLY A 114 5.83 5.62 -1.07
CA GLY A 114 6.00 5.24 0.32
C GLY A 114 6.66 6.34 1.14
N TYR A 115 7.00 6.00 2.38
CA TYR A 115 7.82 6.85 3.23
C TYR A 115 9.16 6.20 3.49
N MET A 116 10.16 7.03 3.74
CA MET A 116 11.45 6.64 4.25
C MET A 116 11.69 7.38 5.56
N TYR A 117 12.29 6.69 6.53
CA TYR A 117 12.76 7.28 7.77
C TYR A 117 14.27 7.16 7.84
N ALA A 118 14.98 8.25 8.18
CA ALA A 118 16.42 8.23 8.43
C ALA A 118 16.73 8.85 9.79
N ALA A 119 17.35 8.07 10.69
CA ALA A 119 17.59 8.49 12.07
C ALA A 119 18.50 9.73 12.18
N SER A 120 19.44 9.86 11.24
CA SER A 120 20.40 10.98 11.19
C SER A 120 19.82 12.26 10.59
N GLY A 121 18.63 12.20 9.99
CA GLY A 121 18.10 13.29 9.15
C GLY A 121 18.88 13.50 7.86
N LYS A 122 19.77 12.55 7.50
CA LYS A 122 20.47 12.53 6.23
C LYS A 122 20.04 11.30 5.46
N LEU A 123 19.74 11.48 4.18
CA LEU A 123 19.50 10.37 3.29
C LEU A 123 20.82 9.66 3.00
N PRO A 124 20.82 8.31 2.94
CA PRO A 124 21.93 7.60 2.31
C PRO A 124 22.05 8.08 0.86
N ASP A 125 23.23 7.88 0.24
CA ASP A 125 23.39 8.13 -1.18
C ASP A 125 22.41 7.23 -1.96
N PHE A 126 21.26 7.82 -2.33
CA PHE A 126 20.25 7.17 -3.13
C PHE A 126 20.48 7.54 -4.59
N TYR A 127 20.06 6.66 -5.50
CA TYR A 127 20.11 6.90 -6.94
C TYR A 127 18.92 7.79 -7.36
N PRO A 128 19.08 9.12 -7.52
CA PRO A 128 17.98 10.04 -7.80
C PRO A 128 17.28 9.79 -9.15
N GLU A 129 17.90 9.01 -10.03
CA GLU A 129 17.33 8.58 -11.30
C GLU A 129 16.17 7.57 -11.14
N TYR A 130 16.11 6.86 -10.01
CA TYR A 130 15.07 5.87 -9.71
C TYR A 130 14.03 6.38 -8.71
N MET A 131 14.31 7.43 -7.95
CA MET A 131 13.43 7.90 -6.88
C MET A 131 13.29 9.42 -6.85
N LYS A 132 12.04 9.89 -6.79
CA LYS A 132 11.70 11.27 -6.45
C LYS A 132 11.43 11.38 -4.96
N ILE A 133 12.20 12.21 -4.27
CA ILE A 133 12.07 12.43 -2.82
C ILE A 133 11.40 13.77 -2.53
N THR A 134 10.44 13.76 -1.61
CA THR A 134 9.81 14.95 -1.03
C THR A 134 10.07 14.96 0.47
N TYR A 135 10.63 16.07 0.97
CA TYR A 135 10.93 16.24 2.39
C TYR A 135 9.64 16.58 3.15
N VAL A 136 9.27 15.76 4.13
CA VAL A 136 8.05 15.95 4.93
C VAL A 136 8.40 16.45 6.32
N ASP A 137 9.47 15.92 6.91
CA ASP A 137 9.99 16.30 8.23
C ASP A 137 11.52 16.11 8.27
N SER A 138 12.15 16.43 9.39
CA SER A 138 13.61 16.36 9.60
C SER A 138 14.18 14.94 9.41
N ASN A 139 13.35 13.92 9.62
CA ASN A 139 13.76 12.51 9.56
C ASN A 139 12.84 11.66 8.67
N ILE A 140 11.78 12.25 8.10
CA ILE A 140 10.75 11.53 7.34
C ILE A 140 10.65 12.13 5.94
N TYR A 141 10.72 11.26 4.96
CA TYR A 141 10.73 11.60 3.55
C TYR A 141 9.66 10.79 2.85
N CYS A 142 8.97 11.42 1.91
CA CYS A 142 8.09 10.74 0.99
C CYS A 142 8.89 10.38 -0.27
N TYR A 143 8.72 9.19 -0.80
CA TYR A 143 9.35 8.81 -2.06
C TYR A 143 8.33 8.32 -3.08
N GLU A 144 8.66 8.52 -4.35
CA GLU A 144 7.97 7.96 -5.51
C GLU A 144 9.02 7.29 -6.39
N HIS A 145 8.83 6.00 -6.66
CA HIS A 145 9.70 5.25 -7.58
C HIS A 145 9.38 5.66 -9.01
N LEU A 146 10.40 6.02 -9.80
CA LEU A 146 10.22 6.61 -11.12
C LEU A 146 10.38 5.62 -12.27
N LYS A 147 11.13 4.53 -12.09
CA LYS A 147 11.53 3.59 -13.16
C LYS A 147 11.93 2.24 -12.60
N ASP A 148 11.54 1.16 -13.29
CA ASP A 148 12.03 -0.22 -13.06
C ASP A 148 13.43 -0.45 -13.64
#